data_AF-A0A8B8E1Z3-F1
#
_entry.id   AF-A0A8B8E1Z3-F1
#
_cell.length_a   1.000
_cell.length_b   1.000
_cell.length_c   1.000
_cell.angle_alpha   90.00
_cell.angle_beta   90.00
_cell.angle_gamma   90.00
#
_symmetry.space_group_name_H-M   'P 1'
#
loop_
_entity.id
_entity.type
_entity.pdbx_description
1 polymer ?
#
loop_
_entity_poly.entity_id
_entity_poly.type
_entity_poly.pdbx_seq_one_letter_code
_entity_poly.pdbx_strand_id
1 'polypeptide(L)'
;MINRWVFFPFLFVYFSPTFYCSSEDETSDRPMKTRLLLNDPNLMNSRIEALERELQSVKSKLLEQETKTQDLQIKLDNKDTRGSGTTFIRWGRKTCPVVNGTSLLYNGFAGGRHYYAHGNGITTLCLPHVPDPSRVSISSNHGLIYGSEFQFNFKKIAVDDDVPCAVCYTSQATSVMIPAKMSCPSQWTKQFAGFLTSGMVDPHRLGAEYLCMDEDPEYMTDGARQHNDDGRLFYPVRTVCGSLPCPPYHNDTIVACVVCSK
;
A
#
# COMPACT_ATOMS: atom_id res chain seq x y z
N MET A 1 -29.91 19.43 26.70
CA MET A 1 -28.69 20.26 26.55
C MET A 1 -28.93 21.24 25.42
N ILE A 2 -28.71 22.52 25.71
CA ILE A 2 -29.02 23.69 24.89
C ILE A 2 -27.86 23.92 23.91
N ASN A 3 -28.14 24.17 22.63
CA ASN A 3 -27.41 25.20 21.89
C ASN A 3 -28.21 25.70 20.68
N ARG A 4 -28.58 26.99 20.74
CA ARG A 4 -29.28 27.75 19.70
C ARG A 4 -28.26 28.44 18.80
N TRP A 5 -28.54 28.44 17.51
CA TRP A 5 -27.89 29.26 16.49
C TRP A 5 -28.37 30.70 16.60
N VAL A 6 -27.46 31.68 16.48
CA VAL A 6 -27.78 33.11 16.46
C VAL A 6 -27.29 33.73 15.15
N PHE A 7 -28.23 34.25 14.36
CA PHE A 7 -28.05 35.18 13.25
C PHE A 7 -28.08 36.62 13.78
N PHE A 8 -27.24 37.51 13.24
CA PHE A 8 -27.26 38.96 13.50
C PHE A 8 -27.51 39.74 12.20
N PRO A 9 -28.52 40.62 12.13
CA PRO A 9 -28.62 41.66 11.11
C PRO A 9 -28.22 43.05 11.67
N PHE A 10 -27.53 43.84 10.84
CA PHE A 10 -27.19 45.25 11.09
C PHE A 10 -28.32 46.16 10.62
N LEU A 11 -28.73 47.14 11.45
CA LEU A 11 -29.59 48.25 11.05
C LEU A 11 -29.05 49.57 11.59
N PHE A 12 -28.94 50.56 10.70
CA PHE A 12 -28.47 51.92 10.93
C PHE A 12 -29.52 52.78 11.64
N VAL A 13 -29.08 53.70 12.52
CA VAL A 13 -29.90 54.77 13.09
C VAL A 13 -29.29 56.14 12.75
N TYR A 14 -30.19 57.04 12.37
CA TYR A 14 -30.03 58.43 11.95
C TYR A 14 -29.56 59.38 13.07
N PHE A 15 -28.89 60.46 12.66
CA PHE A 15 -28.90 61.75 13.37
C PHE A 15 -29.01 62.89 12.35
N SER A 16 -30.01 63.76 12.51
CA SER A 16 -30.12 65.09 11.88
C SER A 16 -29.57 66.15 12.85
N PRO A 17 -29.22 67.38 12.40
CA PRO A 17 -30.25 68.43 12.40
C PRO A 17 -30.12 69.57 11.35
N THR A 18 -31.29 70.15 11.05
CA THR A 18 -31.63 71.57 10.80
C THR A 18 -31.08 72.38 9.61
N PHE A 19 -32.03 72.95 8.88
CA PHE A 19 -31.96 73.96 7.80
C PHE A 19 -31.61 75.38 8.29
N TYR A 20 -30.88 76.14 7.47
CA TYR A 20 -31.12 77.58 7.28
C TYR A 20 -30.75 77.99 5.84
N CYS A 21 -31.65 78.74 5.19
CA CYS A 21 -31.55 79.24 3.83
C CYS A 21 -30.99 80.67 3.84
N SER A 22 -30.12 81.03 2.88
CA SER A 22 -29.96 82.43 2.44
C SER A 22 -29.68 82.45 0.94
N SER A 23 -30.31 83.41 0.28
CA SER A 23 -30.49 83.59 -1.16
C SER A 23 -29.33 84.31 -1.86
N GLU A 24 -29.27 84.10 -3.17
CA GLU A 24 -28.72 84.97 -4.25
C GLU A 24 -27.22 85.29 -4.21
N ASP A 25 -26.46 84.82 -5.21
CA ASP A 25 -26.21 85.63 -6.41
C ASP A 25 -25.62 84.76 -7.54
N GLU A 26 -26.05 85.04 -8.75
CA GLU A 26 -25.78 84.29 -9.96
C GLU A 26 -24.53 84.88 -10.63
N THR A 27 -23.36 84.25 -10.45
CA THR A 27 -22.22 84.49 -11.35
C THR A 27 -21.58 83.19 -11.77
N SER A 28 -21.74 82.93 -13.07
CA SER A 28 -21.11 81.88 -13.85
C SER A 28 -19.58 81.94 -13.74
N ASP A 29 -18.97 80.93 -13.13
CA ASP A 29 -17.75 80.36 -13.69
C ASP A 29 -17.59 78.89 -13.27
N ARG A 30 -17.98 77.97 -14.16
CA ARG A 30 -17.71 76.54 -13.98
C ARG A 30 -16.23 76.32 -14.26
N PRO A 31 -15.42 75.77 -13.33
CA PRO A 31 -14.12 75.24 -13.72
C PRO A 31 -14.38 74.10 -14.69
N MET A 32 -13.95 74.36 -15.93
CA MET A 32 -13.90 73.47 -17.06
C MET A 32 -13.52 72.06 -16.58
N LYS A 33 -14.44 71.10 -16.74
CA LYS A 33 -14.10 69.67 -16.70
C LYS A 33 -12.86 69.51 -17.57
N THR A 34 -11.73 69.19 -16.96
CA THR A 34 -10.54 68.74 -17.66
C THR A 34 -10.95 67.49 -18.43
N ARG A 35 -11.39 67.68 -19.68
CA ARG A 35 -11.53 66.58 -20.63
C ARG A 35 -10.14 66.00 -20.71
N LEU A 36 -10.00 64.78 -20.19
CA LEU A 36 -8.82 63.96 -20.36
C LEU A 36 -8.55 63.90 -21.88
N LEU A 37 -7.61 64.71 -22.36
CA LEU A 37 -7.18 64.66 -23.75
C LEU A 37 -6.38 63.36 -23.87
N LEU A 38 -7.01 62.31 -24.41
CA LEU A 38 -6.33 61.06 -24.80
C LEU A 38 -5.24 61.26 -25.89
N ASN A 39 -4.97 62.51 -26.29
CA ASN A 39 -3.99 62.91 -27.29
C ASN A 39 -2.75 63.64 -26.71
N ASP A 40 -2.54 63.67 -25.39
CA ASP A 40 -1.28 64.15 -24.82
C ASP A 40 -0.20 63.05 -24.90
N PRO A 41 0.83 63.19 -25.76
CA PRO A 41 1.87 62.18 -25.95
C PRO A 41 2.61 61.86 -24.64
N ASN A 42 2.73 62.83 -23.74
CA ASN A 42 3.47 62.66 -22.49
C ASN A 42 2.68 61.85 -21.45
N LEU A 43 1.36 62.03 -21.40
CA LEU A 43 0.47 61.23 -20.55
C LEU A 43 0.40 59.77 -21.02
N MET A 44 0.41 59.55 -22.33
CA MET A 44 0.46 58.20 -22.90
C MET A 44 1.80 57.51 -22.63
N ASN A 45 2.92 58.22 -22.78
CA ASN A 45 4.25 57.68 -22.48
C ASN A 45 4.39 57.30 -21.00
N SER A 46 3.93 58.14 -20.06
CA SER A 46 3.97 57.81 -18.62
C SER A 46 3.10 56.59 -18.24
N ARG A 47 1.96 56.38 -18.91
CA ARG A 47 1.13 55.17 -18.74
C ARG A 47 1.80 53.93 -19.31
N ILE A 48 2.48 54.05 -20.45
CA ILE A 48 3.27 52.97 -21.05
C ILE A 48 4.39 52.55 -20.10
N GLU A 49 5.15 53.51 -19.55
CA GLU A 49 6.21 53.23 -18.56
C GLU A 49 5.67 52.61 -17.27
N ALA A 50 4.47 52.99 -16.82
CA ALA A 50 3.81 52.35 -15.68
C ALA A 50 3.44 50.90 -15.98
N LEU A 51 2.86 50.63 -17.16
CA LEU A 51 2.52 49.29 -17.62
C LEU A 51 3.76 48.41 -17.83
N GLU A 52 4.87 48.97 -18.33
CA GLU A 52 6.13 48.25 -18.48
C GLU A 52 6.71 47.81 -17.12
N ARG A 53 6.61 48.66 -16.10
CA ARG A 53 7.01 48.31 -14.72
C ARG A 53 6.13 47.22 -14.12
N GLU A 54 4.82 47.31 -14.32
CA GLU A 54 3.90 46.25 -13.91
C GLU A 54 4.20 44.94 -14.64
N LEU A 55 4.48 44.98 -15.94
CA LEU A 55 4.84 43.82 -16.74
C LEU A 55 6.14 43.18 -16.24
N GLN A 56 7.16 43.97 -15.91
CA GLN A 56 8.40 43.46 -15.31
C GLN A 56 8.15 42.82 -13.93
N SER A 57 7.28 43.41 -13.12
CA SER A 57 6.90 42.85 -11.81
C SER A 57 6.12 41.55 -11.94
N VAL A 58 5.21 41.44 -12.92
CA VAL A 58 4.48 40.21 -13.20
C VAL A 58 5.43 39.13 -13.72
N LYS A 59 6.38 39.50 -14.59
CA LYS A 59 7.39 38.57 -15.12
C LYS A 59 8.28 37.98 -14.02
N SER A 60 8.72 38.78 -13.05
CA SER A 60 9.54 38.27 -11.94
C SER A 60 8.74 37.32 -11.04
N LYS A 61 7.48 37.65 -10.74
CA LYS A 61 6.57 36.78 -9.97
C LYS A 61 6.30 35.46 -10.71
N LEU A 62 6.14 35.49 -12.04
CA LEU A 62 5.94 34.28 -12.84
C LEU A 62 7.16 33.36 -12.76
N LEU A 63 8.37 33.91 -12.92
CA LEU A 63 9.60 33.12 -12.82
C LEU A 63 9.77 32.50 -11.41
N GLU A 64 9.42 33.26 -10.36
CA GLU A 64 9.40 32.74 -8.99
C GLU A 64 8.36 31.62 -8.81
N GLN A 65 7.20 31.76 -9.43
CA GLN A 65 6.16 30.73 -9.38
C GLN A 65 6.56 29.47 -10.17
N GLU A 66 7.22 29.61 -11.31
CA GLU A 66 7.76 28.49 -12.11
C GLU A 66 8.81 27.72 -11.33
N THR A 67 9.74 28.41 -10.68
CA THR A 67 10.77 27.77 -9.84
C THR A 67 10.18 27.05 -8.62
N LYS A 68 9.17 27.62 -7.95
CA LYS A 68 8.43 26.93 -6.89
C LYS A 68 7.71 25.68 -7.39
N THR A 69 7.13 25.75 -8.59
CA THR A 69 6.44 24.61 -9.20
C THR A 69 7.42 23.49 -9.56
N GLN A 70 8.59 23.83 -10.08
CA GLN A 70 9.67 22.88 -10.35
C GLN A 70 10.22 22.24 -9.06
N ASP A 71 10.45 23.02 -8.01
CA ASP A 71 10.89 22.49 -6.70
C ASP A 71 9.85 21.56 -6.07
N LEU A 72 8.56 21.90 -6.17
CA LEU A 72 7.47 21.02 -5.74
C LEU A 72 7.44 19.71 -6.54
N GLN A 73 7.66 19.78 -7.86
CA GLN A 73 7.73 18.59 -8.71
C GLN A 73 8.93 17.70 -8.34
N ILE A 74 10.11 18.28 -8.15
CA ILE A 74 11.31 17.53 -7.72
C ILE A 74 11.10 16.90 -6.34
N LYS A 75 10.42 17.58 -5.41
CA LYS A 75 10.06 17.02 -4.10
C LYS A 75 9.03 15.89 -4.20
N LEU A 76 8.11 15.96 -5.16
CA LEU A 76 7.14 14.90 -5.42
C LEU A 76 7.82 13.67 -6.00
N ASP A 77 8.69 13.85 -7.00
CA ASP A 77 9.44 12.77 -7.64
C ASP A 77 10.41 12.09 -6.66
N ASN A 78 11.02 12.86 -5.75
CA ASN A 78 11.88 12.34 -4.67
C ASN A 78 11.10 11.68 -3.52
N LYS A 79 9.80 11.98 -3.36
CA LYS A 79 8.94 11.33 -2.37
C LYS A 79 8.54 9.92 -2.81
N ASP A 80 8.43 9.71 -4.12
CA ASP A 80 8.07 8.41 -4.71
C ASP A 80 9.28 7.46 -4.86
N THR A 81 10.51 7.99 -4.84
CA THR A 81 11.75 7.22 -5.12
C THR A 81 12.54 6.78 -3.90
N ARG A 82 12.11 7.09 -2.67
CA ARG A 82 12.65 6.41 -1.47
C ARG A 82 12.03 5.03 -1.38
N GLY A 83 12.65 4.08 -2.09
CA GLY A 83 12.24 2.68 -2.23
C GLY A 83 11.66 2.09 -0.95
N SER A 84 10.35 2.14 -0.85
CA SER A 84 9.58 1.51 0.21
C SER A 84 8.89 0.34 -0.45
N GLY A 85 9.61 -0.77 -0.54
CA GLY A 85 9.08 -2.02 -1.05
C GLY A 85 9.29 -3.11 -0.02
N THR A 86 8.41 -4.09 -0.01
CA THR A 86 8.51 -5.24 0.88
C THR A 86 8.45 -6.53 0.07
N THR A 87 8.67 -7.65 0.76
CA THR A 87 8.50 -8.97 0.18
C THR A 87 7.41 -9.75 0.89
N PHE A 88 6.85 -10.72 0.19
CA PHE A 88 6.01 -11.76 0.78
C PHE A 88 6.23 -13.06 -0.01
N ILE A 89 5.88 -14.19 0.61
CA ILE A 89 5.96 -15.49 -0.04
C ILE A 89 4.54 -15.94 -0.38
N ARG A 90 4.35 -16.34 -1.64
CA ARG A 90 3.12 -16.98 -2.12
C ARG A 90 3.34 -18.48 -2.14
N TRP A 91 2.86 -19.16 -1.10
CA TRP A 91 2.96 -20.61 -0.98
C TRP A 91 1.97 -21.32 -1.88
N GLY A 92 2.40 -22.42 -2.50
CA GLY A 92 1.61 -23.21 -3.42
C GLY A 92 1.56 -22.66 -4.84
N ARG A 93 2.35 -21.64 -5.19
CA ARG A 93 2.39 -21.09 -6.56
C ARG A 93 3.82 -20.83 -7.01
N LYS A 94 4.06 -20.97 -8.32
CA LYS A 94 5.36 -20.66 -8.94
C LYS A 94 5.48 -19.21 -9.42
N THR A 95 4.41 -18.43 -9.31
CA THR A 95 4.31 -17.05 -9.84
C THR A 95 3.72 -16.09 -8.81
N CYS A 96 4.10 -14.83 -8.90
CA CYS A 96 3.51 -13.75 -8.09
C CYS A 96 2.12 -13.37 -8.58
N PRO A 97 1.27 -12.80 -7.70
CA PRO A 97 -0.06 -12.37 -8.13
C PRO A 97 0.06 -11.21 -9.12
N VAL A 98 -0.89 -11.13 -10.05
CA VAL A 98 -0.94 -10.07 -11.07
C VAL A 98 -1.56 -8.82 -10.46
N VAL A 99 -0.77 -8.14 -9.63
CA VAL A 99 -1.13 -6.91 -8.91
C VAL A 99 -0.12 -5.82 -9.28
N ASN A 100 -0.60 -4.60 -9.54
CA ASN A 100 0.29 -3.49 -9.91
C ASN A 100 1.37 -3.26 -8.84
N GLY A 101 2.60 -3.01 -9.29
CA GLY A 101 3.75 -2.85 -8.40
C GLY A 101 4.26 -4.15 -7.79
N THR A 102 3.75 -5.33 -8.18
CA THR A 102 4.20 -6.63 -7.68
C THR A 102 4.94 -7.41 -8.76
N SER A 103 6.10 -7.98 -8.43
CA SER A 103 6.94 -8.73 -9.36
C SER A 103 7.56 -9.96 -8.69
N LEU A 104 7.92 -10.96 -9.50
CA LEU A 104 8.63 -12.14 -9.04
C LEU A 104 10.09 -11.80 -8.76
N LEU A 105 10.55 -12.10 -7.54
CA LEU A 105 11.96 -12.06 -7.20
C LEU A 105 12.63 -13.39 -7.58
N TYR A 106 12.09 -14.50 -7.07
CA TYR A 106 12.44 -15.86 -7.49
C TYR A 106 11.33 -16.83 -7.07
N ASN A 107 11.38 -18.05 -7.61
CA ASN A 107 10.53 -19.16 -7.19
C ASN A 107 11.38 -20.39 -6.89
N GLY A 108 10.73 -21.40 -6.30
CA GLY A 108 11.31 -22.72 -6.15
C GLY A 108 10.49 -23.61 -5.22
N PHE A 109 11.20 -24.34 -4.36
CA PHE A 109 10.64 -25.41 -3.54
C PHE A 109 10.41 -24.92 -2.12
N ALA A 110 9.22 -25.14 -1.57
CA ALA A 110 9.07 -25.03 -0.14
C ALA A 110 9.90 -26.14 0.52
N GLY A 111 10.58 -25.80 1.61
CA GLY A 111 11.43 -26.72 2.32
C GLY A 111 11.48 -26.40 3.80
N GLY A 112 11.84 -27.38 4.61
CA GLY A 112 11.89 -27.20 6.05
C GLY A 112 12.31 -28.45 6.78
N ARG A 113 11.80 -28.61 7.99
CA ARG A 113 12.11 -29.77 8.81
C ARG A 113 11.34 -31.02 8.36
N HIS A 114 12.03 -32.15 8.32
CA HIS A 114 11.44 -33.49 8.23
C HIS A 114 10.36 -33.71 9.29
N TYR A 115 9.28 -34.40 8.94
CA TYR A 115 8.09 -34.52 9.80
C TYR A 115 8.38 -35.09 11.19
N TYR A 116 9.34 -36.01 11.29
CA TYR A 116 9.73 -36.68 12.54
C TYR A 116 10.95 -36.08 13.25
N ALA A 117 11.64 -35.09 12.66
CA ALA A 117 12.84 -34.55 13.28
C ALA A 117 12.49 -33.66 14.49
N HIS A 118 13.14 -33.89 15.62
CA HIS A 118 12.98 -33.04 16.82
C HIS A 118 13.90 -31.81 16.84
N GLY A 119 15.00 -31.84 16.07
CA GLY A 119 15.90 -30.70 15.85
C GLY A 119 15.56 -29.90 14.59
N ASN A 120 16.44 -28.99 14.17
CA ASN A 120 16.29 -28.08 13.00
C ASN A 120 15.33 -26.90 13.22
N GLY A 121 15.20 -26.06 12.19
CA GLY A 121 14.31 -24.90 12.18
C GLY A 121 12.83 -25.28 12.07
N ILE A 122 11.97 -24.55 12.78
CA ILE A 122 10.49 -24.69 12.69
C ILE A 122 9.94 -23.90 11.49
N THR A 123 10.72 -22.96 10.96
CA THR A 123 10.40 -22.14 9.80
C THR A 123 10.52 -22.92 8.50
N THR A 124 9.69 -22.56 7.55
CA THR A 124 9.65 -23.05 6.17
C THR A 124 10.36 -22.03 5.30
N LEU A 125 11.28 -22.50 4.47
CA LEU A 125 12.04 -21.68 3.54
C LEU A 125 11.50 -21.87 2.13
N CYS A 126 11.59 -20.82 1.32
CA CYS A 126 11.43 -20.93 -0.12
C CYS A 126 12.82 -21.10 -0.73
N LEU A 127 13.17 -22.31 -1.15
CA LEU A 127 14.48 -22.65 -1.69
C LEU A 127 14.51 -22.36 -3.19
N PRO A 128 15.52 -21.64 -3.71
CA PRO A 128 15.63 -21.37 -5.14
C PRO A 128 15.89 -22.66 -5.91
N HIS A 129 15.45 -22.72 -7.16
CA HIS A 129 15.71 -23.88 -8.04
C HIS A 129 17.20 -24.17 -8.25
N VAL A 130 18.03 -23.13 -8.22
CA VAL A 130 19.48 -23.22 -8.43
C VAL A 130 20.18 -22.66 -7.20
N PRO A 131 20.61 -23.51 -6.25
CA PRO A 131 21.34 -23.07 -5.07
C PRO A 131 22.83 -22.87 -5.38
N ASP A 132 23.45 -21.87 -4.74
CA ASP A 132 24.90 -21.74 -4.71
C ASP A 132 25.51 -22.65 -3.63
N PRO A 133 26.61 -23.37 -3.90
CA PRO A 133 27.28 -24.16 -2.88
C PRO A 133 27.96 -23.27 -1.84
N SER A 134 27.90 -23.69 -0.58
CA SER A 134 28.69 -23.05 0.48
C SER A 134 30.19 -23.25 0.24
N ARG A 135 31.00 -22.22 0.54
CA ARG A 135 32.46 -22.31 0.54
C ARG A 135 33.03 -22.85 1.84
N VAL A 136 32.17 -23.14 2.82
CA VAL A 136 32.54 -23.60 4.16
C VAL A 136 32.31 -25.11 4.25
N SER A 137 33.33 -25.85 4.66
CA SER A 137 33.26 -27.30 4.92
C SER A 137 33.50 -27.56 6.41
N ILE A 138 32.46 -27.97 7.13
CA ILE A 138 32.51 -28.31 8.55
C ILE A 138 31.89 -29.71 8.73
N SER A 139 32.61 -30.62 9.41
CA SER A 139 32.20 -32.02 9.61
C SER A 139 31.75 -32.29 11.06
N SER A 140 30.87 -31.45 11.60
CA SER A 140 30.34 -31.56 12.97
C SER A 140 28.82 -31.79 12.97
N ASN A 141 28.20 -31.71 14.16
CA ASN A 141 26.74 -31.72 14.29
C ASN A 141 26.13 -30.61 13.43
N HIS A 142 25.07 -30.95 12.69
CA HIS A 142 24.48 -30.09 11.68
C HIS A 142 22.96 -30.06 11.80
N GLY A 143 22.36 -28.99 11.28
CA GLY A 143 20.93 -28.93 10.99
C GLY A 143 20.66 -29.50 9.59
N LEU A 144 19.44 -29.98 9.39
CA LEU A 144 18.99 -30.54 8.12
C LEU A 144 17.81 -29.72 7.57
N ILE A 145 17.74 -29.63 6.25
CA ILE A 145 16.62 -29.09 5.51
C ILE A 145 16.16 -30.13 4.49
N TYR A 146 14.85 -30.27 4.35
CA TYR A 146 14.18 -31.24 3.50
C TYR A 146 13.26 -30.49 2.53
N GLY A 147 12.87 -31.17 1.45
CA GLY A 147 11.76 -30.75 0.59
C GLY A 147 10.43 -30.75 1.35
N SER A 148 9.33 -30.54 0.66
CA SER A 148 8.02 -30.45 1.30
C SER A 148 6.89 -30.96 0.45
N GLU A 149 5.88 -31.52 1.11
CA GLU A 149 4.81 -32.24 0.44
C GLU A 149 3.45 -31.81 0.97
N PHE A 150 2.47 -31.82 0.08
CA PHE A 150 1.06 -31.76 0.46
C PHE A 150 0.65 -33.10 1.08
N GLN A 151 -0.08 -33.05 2.20
CA GLN A 151 -0.67 -34.24 2.82
C GLN A 151 -2.20 -34.23 2.70
N PHE A 152 -2.69 -33.73 1.56
CA PHE A 152 -4.10 -33.65 1.23
C PHE A 152 -4.31 -33.50 -0.29
N ASN A 153 -5.48 -33.91 -0.79
CA ASN A 153 -5.90 -33.65 -2.16
C ASN A 153 -6.74 -32.37 -2.22
N PHE A 154 -6.45 -31.48 -3.17
CA PHE A 154 -7.25 -30.27 -3.39
C PHE A 154 -7.06 -29.73 -4.81
N LYS A 155 -8.16 -29.57 -5.57
CA LYS A 155 -8.11 -29.15 -6.98
C LYS A 155 -7.13 -30.00 -7.80
N LYS A 156 -5.97 -29.43 -8.18
CA LYS A 156 -4.96 -30.06 -9.05
C LYS A 156 -3.81 -30.70 -8.27
N ILE A 157 -3.67 -30.40 -6.98
CA ILE A 157 -2.65 -30.98 -6.10
C ILE A 157 -3.18 -32.25 -5.45
N ALA A 158 -2.29 -33.21 -5.25
CA ALA A 158 -2.55 -34.47 -4.60
C ALA A 158 -1.63 -34.69 -3.39
N VAL A 159 -1.94 -35.68 -2.57
CA VAL A 159 -1.04 -36.16 -1.51
C VAL A 159 0.31 -36.52 -2.12
N ASP A 160 1.38 -36.14 -1.43
CA ASP A 160 2.80 -36.31 -1.79
C ASP A 160 3.23 -35.49 -3.02
N ASP A 161 2.41 -34.55 -3.50
CA ASP A 161 2.88 -33.54 -4.45
C ASP A 161 3.80 -32.53 -3.73
N ASP A 162 4.95 -32.26 -4.33
CA ASP A 162 5.90 -31.23 -3.88
C ASP A 162 5.29 -29.82 -3.91
N VAL A 163 5.55 -29.04 -2.86
CA VAL A 163 4.93 -27.71 -2.66
C VAL A 163 5.80 -26.59 -3.29
N PRO A 164 5.32 -25.88 -4.34
CA PRO A 164 5.99 -24.71 -4.87
C PRO A 164 5.91 -23.49 -3.95
N CYS A 165 6.83 -22.56 -4.14
CA CYS A 165 6.77 -21.22 -3.56
C CYS A 165 7.26 -20.16 -4.54
N ALA A 166 6.73 -18.95 -4.40
CA ALA A 166 7.21 -17.76 -5.09
C ALA A 166 7.46 -16.63 -4.10
N VAL A 167 8.67 -16.07 -4.12
CA VAL A 167 9.00 -14.86 -3.36
C VAL A 167 8.72 -13.66 -4.24
N CYS A 168 7.84 -12.79 -3.75
CA CYS A 168 7.33 -11.65 -4.47
C CYS A 168 7.85 -10.36 -3.84
N TYR A 169 8.30 -9.45 -4.69
CA TYR A 169 8.52 -8.06 -4.32
C TYR A 169 7.25 -7.26 -4.62
N THR A 170 6.93 -6.31 -3.75
CA THR A 170 5.89 -5.30 -4.02
C THR A 170 6.43 -3.91 -3.72
N SER A 171 6.05 -2.93 -4.54
CA SER A 171 6.39 -1.50 -4.36
C SER A 171 5.63 -0.84 -3.20
N GLN A 172 4.84 -1.62 -2.45
CA GLN A 172 4.16 -1.21 -1.23
C GLN A 172 5.12 -1.34 -0.04
N ALA A 173 4.98 -0.48 0.95
CA ALA A 173 5.90 -0.36 2.08
C ALA A 173 5.90 -1.59 3.02
N THR A 174 4.76 -2.26 3.15
CA THR A 174 4.56 -3.36 4.10
C THR A 174 3.63 -4.44 3.56
N SER A 175 3.78 -5.66 4.10
CA SER A 175 2.96 -6.82 3.78
C SER A 175 2.60 -7.55 5.07
N VAL A 176 1.43 -8.17 5.08
CA VAL A 176 0.93 -8.91 6.24
C VAL A 176 0.03 -10.06 5.81
N MET A 177 0.18 -11.21 6.47
CA MET A 177 -0.77 -12.31 6.39
C MET A 177 -1.82 -12.16 7.49
N ILE A 178 -3.10 -12.18 7.12
CA ILE A 178 -4.22 -12.08 8.04
C ILE A 178 -4.97 -13.43 8.03
N PRO A 179 -4.95 -14.19 9.14
CA PRO A 179 -5.67 -15.44 9.25
C PRO A 179 -7.19 -15.20 9.39
N ALA A 180 -7.98 -16.21 9.02
CA ALA A 180 -9.44 -16.21 9.05
C ALA A 180 -10.10 -15.08 8.23
N LYS A 181 -9.43 -14.58 7.19
CA LYS A 181 -9.94 -13.55 6.27
C LYS A 181 -9.65 -13.93 4.83
N MET A 182 -10.57 -13.55 3.93
CA MET A 182 -10.39 -13.64 2.47
C MET A 182 -10.22 -12.26 1.81
N SER A 183 -10.33 -11.18 2.58
CA SER A 183 -10.31 -9.81 2.11
C SER A 183 -9.40 -8.95 3.00
N CYS A 184 -8.71 -8.00 2.38
CA CYS A 184 -7.87 -7.06 3.10
C CYS A 184 -8.69 -5.96 3.77
N PRO A 185 -8.16 -5.32 4.83
CA PRO A 185 -8.76 -4.12 5.40
C PRO A 185 -8.87 -2.99 4.36
N SER A 186 -9.69 -1.98 4.67
CA SER A 186 -9.81 -0.80 3.80
C SER A 186 -8.43 -0.17 3.52
N GLN A 187 -8.21 0.26 2.28
CA GLN A 187 -6.95 0.83 1.77
C GLN A 187 -5.74 -0.12 1.75
N TRP A 188 -5.93 -1.41 1.99
CA TRP A 188 -4.90 -2.42 1.76
C TRP A 188 -5.14 -3.13 0.43
N THR A 189 -4.07 -3.43 -0.28
CA THR A 189 -4.12 -4.16 -1.54
C THR A 189 -4.06 -5.65 -1.26
N LYS A 190 -5.01 -6.42 -1.81
CA LYS A 190 -4.95 -7.88 -1.76
C LYS A 190 -3.87 -8.38 -2.70
N GLN A 191 -2.92 -9.13 -2.17
CA GLN A 191 -1.92 -9.85 -2.96
C GLN A 191 -2.48 -11.20 -3.38
N PHE A 192 -2.89 -12.05 -2.43
CA PHE A 192 -3.61 -13.28 -2.71
C PHE A 192 -4.41 -13.74 -1.48
N ALA A 193 -5.31 -14.70 -1.68
CA ALA A 193 -6.06 -15.34 -0.61
C ALA A 193 -6.04 -16.86 -0.76
N GLY A 194 -6.40 -17.56 0.32
CA GLY A 194 -6.54 -19.01 0.34
C GLY A 194 -6.80 -19.53 1.73
N PHE A 195 -6.06 -20.55 2.15
CA PHE A 195 -6.29 -21.25 3.42
C PHE A 195 -5.01 -21.50 4.20
N LEU A 196 -5.12 -21.54 5.52
CA LEU A 196 -3.99 -21.82 6.38
C LEU A 196 -3.59 -23.30 6.30
N THR A 197 -2.28 -23.49 6.28
CA THR A 197 -1.63 -24.78 6.42
C THR A 197 -0.64 -24.75 7.58
N SER A 198 -0.41 -25.90 8.19
CA SER A 198 0.58 -26.10 9.25
C SER A 198 1.03 -27.57 9.28
N GLY A 199 1.67 -28.00 10.37
CA GLY A 199 1.94 -29.40 10.65
C GLY A 199 0.70 -30.13 11.14
N MET A 200 0.74 -31.46 11.12
CA MET A 200 -0.31 -32.32 11.66
C MET A 200 -0.36 -32.22 13.19
N VAL A 201 -1.58 -32.27 13.73
CA VAL A 201 -1.79 -32.45 15.17
C VAL A 201 -1.48 -33.90 15.53
N ASP A 202 -0.35 -34.13 16.18
CA ASP A 202 0.11 -35.45 16.62
C ASP A 202 1.02 -35.25 17.86
N PRO A 203 0.82 -36.00 18.96
CA PRO A 203 1.60 -35.86 20.19
C PRO A 203 3.10 -36.16 20.03
N HIS A 204 3.50 -36.89 18.99
CA HIS A 204 4.89 -37.23 18.71
C HIS A 204 5.54 -36.31 17.68
N ARG A 205 4.77 -35.42 17.05
CA ARG A 205 5.29 -34.47 16.07
C ARG A 205 5.54 -33.11 16.71
N LEU A 206 6.56 -32.44 16.22
CA LEU A 206 6.83 -31.05 16.62
C LEU A 206 6.01 -30.06 15.81
N GLY A 207 5.77 -28.89 16.40
CA GLY A 207 5.05 -27.80 15.74
C GLY A 207 5.72 -27.32 14.45
N ALA A 208 4.91 -26.75 13.57
CA ALA A 208 5.31 -26.00 12.39
C ALA A 208 4.59 -24.65 12.40
N GLU A 209 5.09 -23.67 11.66
CA GLU A 209 4.41 -22.38 11.54
C GLU A 209 3.08 -22.48 10.78
N TYR A 210 2.31 -21.39 10.82
CA TYR A 210 1.08 -21.23 10.04
C TYR A 210 1.38 -20.47 8.75
N LEU A 211 1.12 -21.09 7.60
CA LEU A 211 1.36 -20.51 6.29
C LEU A 211 0.07 -20.34 5.51
N CYS A 212 -0.06 -19.21 4.80
CA CYS A 212 -1.17 -18.99 3.89
C CYS A 212 -0.88 -19.64 2.54
N MET A 213 -1.58 -20.73 2.25
CA MET A 213 -1.54 -21.44 0.98
C MET A 213 -2.50 -20.77 0.01
N ASP A 214 -2.07 -20.54 -1.24
CA ASP A 214 -2.92 -19.96 -2.29
C ASP A 214 -4.17 -20.81 -2.52
N GLU A 215 -5.30 -20.17 -2.84
CA GLU A 215 -6.56 -20.89 -3.11
C GLU A 215 -6.53 -21.74 -4.39
N ASP A 216 -5.56 -21.52 -5.28
CA ASP A 216 -5.38 -22.28 -6.51
C ASP A 216 -3.96 -22.85 -6.62
N PRO A 217 -3.58 -23.79 -5.73
CA PRO A 217 -2.21 -24.24 -5.64
C PRO A 217 -1.81 -25.09 -6.85
N GLU A 218 -0.53 -25.04 -7.15
CA GLU A 218 0.20 -25.81 -8.14
C GLU A 218 1.09 -26.85 -7.43
N TYR A 219 1.58 -27.82 -8.19
CA TYR A 219 2.61 -28.76 -7.74
C TYR A 219 3.90 -28.60 -8.58
N MET A 220 5.00 -29.12 -8.08
CA MET A 220 6.28 -29.14 -8.82
C MET A 220 6.31 -30.24 -9.88
N THR A 221 6.99 -29.98 -10.99
CA THR A 221 7.16 -30.92 -12.11
C THR A 221 8.61 -31.33 -12.33
N ASP A 222 9.51 -30.81 -11.49
CA ASP A 222 10.96 -31.01 -11.56
C ASP A 222 11.39 -32.38 -11.00
N GLY A 223 10.51 -33.06 -10.26
CA GLY A 223 10.73 -34.35 -9.64
C GLY A 223 9.66 -35.39 -9.98
N ALA A 224 9.74 -36.56 -9.35
CA ALA A 224 8.69 -37.57 -9.42
C ALA A 224 7.42 -37.04 -8.75
N ARG A 225 6.31 -37.12 -9.45
CA ARG A 225 5.03 -36.66 -8.94
C ARG A 225 4.49 -37.62 -7.88
N GLN A 226 3.89 -37.10 -6.81
CA GLN A 226 3.29 -37.89 -5.72
C GLN A 226 4.27 -38.91 -5.12
N HIS A 227 5.50 -38.46 -4.89
CA HIS A 227 6.54 -39.30 -4.31
C HIS A 227 6.69 -38.93 -2.83
N ASN A 228 6.56 -39.93 -1.96
CA ASN A 228 6.64 -39.73 -0.52
C ASN A 228 8.11 -39.77 -0.04
N ASP A 229 8.65 -38.60 0.24
CA ASP A 229 9.98 -38.32 0.79
C ASP A 229 9.94 -37.86 2.26
N ASP A 230 8.74 -37.79 2.86
CA ASP A 230 8.54 -37.50 4.29
C ASP A 230 9.22 -36.19 4.76
N GLY A 231 9.17 -35.17 3.91
CA GLY A 231 9.82 -33.89 4.15
C GLY A 231 9.08 -33.00 5.15
N ARG A 232 8.99 -31.70 4.83
CA ARG A 232 8.14 -30.73 5.52
C ARG A 232 6.70 -30.92 5.06
N LEU A 233 5.83 -31.40 5.94
CA LEU A 233 4.47 -31.82 5.54
C LEU A 233 3.38 -30.76 5.76
N PHE A 234 2.65 -30.39 4.71
CA PHE A 234 1.59 -29.37 4.78
C PHE A 234 0.21 -30.01 5.02
N TYR A 235 -0.46 -29.60 6.11
CA TYR A 235 -1.81 -30.00 6.47
C TYR A 235 -2.75 -28.79 6.57
N PRO A 236 -4.00 -28.86 6.09
CA PRO A 236 -4.96 -27.78 6.24
C PRO A 236 -5.32 -27.55 7.71
N VAL A 237 -5.43 -26.29 8.11
CA VAL A 237 -5.72 -25.92 9.50
C VAL A 237 -7.22 -25.83 9.71
N ARG A 238 -7.70 -26.46 10.80
CA ARG A 238 -9.09 -26.45 11.23
C ARG A 238 -9.25 -25.69 12.54
N THR A 239 -10.35 -24.97 12.68
CA THR A 239 -10.74 -24.32 13.92
C THR A 239 -11.17 -25.33 14.99
N VAL A 240 -10.83 -25.06 16.25
CA VAL A 240 -11.35 -25.78 17.41
C VAL A 240 -11.97 -24.75 18.35
N CYS A 241 -13.27 -24.91 18.63
CA CYS A 241 -13.98 -24.03 19.55
C CYS A 241 -13.55 -24.25 21.01
N GLY A 242 -13.67 -23.21 21.83
CA GLY A 242 -13.27 -23.20 23.22
C GLY A 242 -12.83 -21.80 23.60
N SER A 243 -11.54 -21.59 23.83
CA SER A 243 -10.97 -20.24 23.91
C SER A 243 -11.10 -19.46 22.61
N LEU A 244 -11.26 -20.15 21.46
CA LEU A 244 -11.72 -19.55 20.21
C LEU A 244 -13.25 -19.39 20.27
N PRO A 245 -13.79 -18.15 20.24
CA PRO A 245 -15.23 -17.92 20.34
C PRO A 245 -15.99 -18.45 19.12
N CYS A 246 -17.02 -19.26 19.38
CA CYS A 246 -17.91 -19.79 18.36
C CYS A 246 -19.36 -19.50 18.76
N PRO A 247 -20.05 -18.51 18.15
CA PRO A 247 -19.67 -17.64 17.02
C PRO A 247 -18.66 -16.51 17.36
N PRO A 248 -18.03 -15.85 16.36
CA PRO A 248 -18.27 -15.94 14.92
C PRO A 248 -17.47 -17.03 14.18
N TYR A 249 -16.56 -17.73 14.87
CA TYR A 249 -15.94 -18.92 14.29
C TYR A 249 -16.92 -20.10 14.34
N HIS A 250 -16.64 -21.11 13.53
CA HIS A 250 -17.35 -22.38 13.53
C HIS A 250 -16.37 -23.48 13.93
N ASN A 251 -16.83 -24.54 14.58
CA ASN A 251 -15.98 -25.67 14.92
C ASN A 251 -15.64 -26.46 13.66
N ASP A 252 -14.43 -27.03 13.60
CA ASP A 252 -14.02 -27.95 12.54
C ASP A 252 -14.15 -27.39 11.11
N THR A 253 -13.80 -26.11 10.94
CA THR A 253 -13.80 -25.44 9.63
C THR A 253 -12.40 -25.09 9.19
N ILE A 254 -12.12 -25.24 7.89
CA ILE A 254 -10.84 -24.83 7.30
C ILE A 254 -10.67 -23.31 7.47
N VAL A 255 -9.51 -22.91 8.00
CA VAL A 255 -9.22 -21.51 8.27
C VAL A 255 -8.75 -20.82 7.00
N ALA A 256 -9.50 -19.83 6.52
CA ALA A 256 -9.09 -18.97 5.41
C ALA A 256 -7.87 -18.10 5.78
N CYS A 257 -7.22 -17.52 4.77
CA CYS A 257 -6.18 -16.50 4.98
C CYS A 257 -6.06 -15.57 3.77
N VAL A 258 -5.49 -14.39 4.00
CA VAL A 258 -5.21 -13.42 2.95
C VAL A 258 -3.86 -12.76 3.21
N VAL A 259 -3.09 -12.53 2.16
CA VAL A 259 -1.88 -11.70 2.21
C VAL A 259 -2.20 -10.34 1.59
N CYS A 260 -1.88 -9.28 2.32
CA CYS A 260 -2.19 -7.90 2.00
C CYS A 260 -0.93 -7.06 2.00
N SER A 261 -0.92 -5.96 1.25
CA SER A 261 0.18 -4.98 1.26
C SER A 261 -0.32 -3.53 1.26
N LYS A 262 0.50 -2.60 1.75
CA LYS A 262 0.20 -1.15 1.82
C LYS A 262 1.47 -0.30 1.82
#